data_AF-A0A6B3CZW6-F1
#
_entry.id   AF-A0A6B3CZW6-F1
#
_cell.length_a   1.000
_cell.length_b   1.000
_cell.length_c   1.000
_cell.angle_alpha   90.00
_cell.angle_beta   90.00
_cell.angle_gamma   90.00
#
_symmetry.space_group_name_H-M   'P 1'
#
loop_
_entity.id
_entity.type
_entity.pdbx_description
1 polymer ?
#
loop_
_entity_poly.entity_id
_entity_poly.type
_entity_poly.pdbx_seq_one_letter_code
_entity_poly.pdbx_strand_id
1 'polypeptide(L)'
;GTIPAGALPKEYKIPASAPPKVQTAIRWALGQLGTPYQWGGTCTDSHGKNPMGRCDCSSLMQGAYKAAGVSLTRTTYTQVKDGK
;
A
#
# COMPACT_ATOMS: atom_id res chain seq x y z
N GLY A 1 9.54 -3.38 -22.32
CA GLY A 1 8.15 -3.40 -22.81
C GLY A 1 7.25 -2.74 -21.80
N THR A 2 6.05 -2.33 -22.20
CA THR A 2 5.06 -1.68 -21.31
C THR A 2 4.58 -2.66 -20.24
N ILE A 3 4.56 -2.25 -18.97
CA ILE A 3 4.01 -3.02 -17.86
C ILE A 3 2.50 -2.67 -17.77
N PRO A 4 1.58 -3.66 -17.84
CA PRO A 4 0.15 -3.39 -17.69
C PRO A 4 -0.18 -2.74 -16.34
N ALA A 5 -1.23 -1.92 -16.30
CA ALA A 5 -1.71 -1.34 -15.05
C ALA A 5 -2.08 -2.45 -14.05
N GLY A 6 -1.60 -2.33 -12.81
CA GLY A 6 -1.83 -3.33 -11.77
C GLY A 6 -0.97 -4.60 -11.88
N ALA A 7 -0.08 -4.71 -12.87
CA ALA A 7 0.83 -5.84 -13.01
C ALA A 7 2.25 -5.50 -12.53
N LEU A 8 2.99 -6.53 -12.13
CA LEU A 8 4.42 -6.44 -11.84
C LEU A 8 5.23 -7.00 -13.02
N PRO A 9 6.49 -6.55 -13.22
CA PRO A 9 7.41 -7.23 -14.12
C PRO A 9 7.49 -8.72 -13.80
N LYS A 10 7.63 -9.57 -14.82
CA LYS A 10 7.65 -11.03 -14.68
C LYS A 10 8.74 -11.51 -13.71
N GLU A 11 9.88 -10.82 -13.69
CA GLU A 11 11.03 -11.14 -12.87
C GLU A 11 11.06 -10.37 -11.53
N TYR A 12 10.04 -9.54 -11.24
CA TYR A 12 10.01 -8.77 -10.01
C TYR A 12 9.96 -9.69 -8.79
N LYS A 13 10.87 -9.44 -7.85
CA LYS A 13 10.91 -10.08 -6.54
C LYS A 13 11.24 -9.03 -5.48
N ILE A 14 10.64 -9.18 -4.31
CA ILE A 14 11.06 -8.41 -3.14
C ILE A 14 12.46 -8.90 -2.75
N PRO A 15 13.47 -8.02 -2.59
CA PRO A 15 14.81 -8.43 -2.24
C PRO A 15 14.84 -9.23 -0.93
N ALA A 16 15.44 -10.43 -0.97
CA ALA A 16 15.58 -11.27 0.22
C ALA A 16 16.45 -10.62 1.31
N SER A 17 17.36 -9.73 0.91
CA SER A 17 18.20 -8.93 1.81
C SER A 17 17.47 -7.77 2.48
N ALA A 18 16.25 -7.42 2.04
CA ALA A 18 15.48 -6.37 2.71
C ALA A 18 15.06 -6.82 4.11
N PRO A 19 15.03 -5.91 5.12
CA PRO A 19 14.56 -6.26 6.45
C PRO A 19 13.15 -6.87 6.45
N PRO A 20 12.82 -7.82 7.34
CA PRO A 20 11.51 -8.47 7.35
C PRO A 20 10.32 -7.50 7.36
N LYS A 21 10.40 -6.40 8.12
CA LYS A 21 9.37 -5.36 8.15
C LYS A 21 9.14 -4.71 6.78
N VAL A 22 10.21 -4.43 6.04
CA VAL A 22 10.12 -3.85 4.68
C VAL A 22 9.45 -4.84 3.73
N GLN A 23 9.83 -6.12 3.81
CA GLN A 23 9.20 -7.15 2.98
C GLN A 23 7.70 -7.28 3.28
N THR A 24 7.29 -7.19 4.55
CA THR A 24 5.88 -7.24 4.96
C THR A 24 5.10 -6.06 4.39
N ALA A 25 5.61 -4.83 4.51
CA ALA A 25 4.94 -3.65 3.98
C ALA A 25 4.73 -3.74 2.46
N ILE A 26 5.77 -4.16 1.72
CA ILE A 26 5.67 -4.32 0.27
C ILE A 26 4.67 -5.44 -0.09
N ARG A 27 4.75 -6.61 0.55
CA ARG A 27 3.82 -7.72 0.29
C ARG A 27 2.37 -7.30 0.53
N TRP A 28 2.11 -6.58 1.61
CA TRP A 28 0.78 -6.08 1.91
C TRP A 28 0.30 -5.11 0.82
N ALA A 29 1.12 -4.12 0.43
CA ALA A 29 0.73 -3.16 -0.60
C ALA A 29 0.45 -3.82 -1.96
N LEU A 30 1.28 -4.79 -2.35
CA LEU A 30 1.10 -5.55 -3.59
C LEU A 30 -0.18 -6.40 -3.60
N GLY A 31 -0.65 -6.84 -2.43
CA GLY A 31 -1.92 -7.54 -2.29
C GLY A 31 -3.12 -6.70 -2.74
N GLN A 32 -2.98 -5.38 -2.80
CA GLN A 32 -4.06 -4.45 -3.13
C GLN A 32 -4.03 -4.00 -4.59
N LEU A 33 -3.16 -4.60 -5.42
CA LEU A 33 -3.13 -4.36 -6.86
C LEU A 33 -4.46 -4.76 -7.52
N GLY A 34 -4.80 -4.08 -8.61
CA GLY A 34 -6.04 -4.33 -9.35
C GLY A 34 -7.30 -3.74 -8.69
N THR A 35 -7.14 -2.97 -7.61
CA THR A 35 -8.27 -2.35 -6.90
C THR A 35 -8.59 -0.96 -7.42
N PRO A 36 -9.88 -0.55 -7.44
CA PRO A 36 -10.24 0.82 -7.79
C PRO A 36 -9.72 1.82 -6.74
N TYR A 37 -9.14 2.91 -7.21
CA TYR A 37 -8.81 4.06 -6.37
C TYR A 37 -10.09 4.72 -5.83
N GLN A 38 -10.07 5.12 -4.56
CA GLN A 38 -11.13 5.93 -3.95
C GLN A 38 -10.52 7.11 -3.22
N TRP A 39 -10.84 8.34 -3.65
CA TRP A 39 -10.46 9.54 -2.92
C TRP A 39 -11.04 9.54 -1.50
N GLY A 40 -10.18 9.72 -0.49
CA GLY A 40 -10.55 9.70 0.92
C GLY A 40 -10.80 8.30 1.50
N GLY A 41 -10.64 7.23 0.71
CA GLY A 41 -10.90 5.86 1.12
C GLY A 41 -9.98 5.40 2.27
N THR A 42 -10.47 4.51 3.14
CA THR A 42 -9.77 4.08 4.37
C THR A 42 -8.81 2.93 4.15
N CYS A 43 -8.85 2.26 2.99
CA CYS A 43 -8.07 1.07 2.68
C CYS A 43 -8.25 -0.09 3.69
N THR A 44 -9.45 -0.20 4.28
CA THR A 44 -9.81 -1.29 5.21
C THR A 44 -10.39 -2.50 4.51
N ASP A 45 -10.89 -2.34 3.29
CA ASP A 45 -11.44 -3.40 2.43
C ASP A 45 -11.29 -2.98 0.96
N SER A 46 -10.07 -3.09 0.42
CA SER A 46 -9.76 -2.61 -0.94
C SER A 46 -10.43 -3.40 -2.05
N HIS A 47 -10.79 -4.66 -1.78
CA HIS A 47 -11.48 -5.54 -2.73
C HIS A 47 -13.00 -5.47 -2.55
N GLY A 48 -13.44 -4.70 -1.55
CA GLY A 48 -14.82 -4.54 -1.16
C GLY A 48 -15.70 -3.82 -2.17
N LYS A 49 -17.00 -4.06 -2.02
CA LYS A 49 -18.04 -3.35 -2.77
C LYS A 49 -18.21 -1.91 -2.31
N ASN A 50 -17.99 -1.62 -1.02
CA ASN A 50 -18.08 -0.27 -0.47
C ASN A 50 -16.89 0.58 -0.96
N PRO A 51 -17.13 1.64 -1.74
CA PRO A 51 -16.05 2.49 -2.24
C PRO A 51 -15.17 3.05 -1.11
N MET A 52 -15.77 3.46 0.02
CA MET A 52 -15.01 4.08 1.12
C MET A 52 -14.05 3.11 1.82
N GLY A 53 -14.25 1.80 1.70
CA GLY A 53 -13.30 0.79 2.18
C GLY A 53 -12.03 0.68 1.31
N ARG A 54 -12.06 1.23 0.09
CA ARG A 54 -10.94 1.18 -0.86
C ARG A 54 -9.85 2.19 -0.53
N CYS A 55 -8.76 2.15 -1.27
CA CYS A 55 -7.56 2.91 -0.95
C CYS A 55 -7.52 4.23 -1.70
N ASP A 56 -7.07 5.28 -1.01
CA ASP A 56 -6.39 6.41 -1.62
C ASP A 56 -4.87 6.25 -1.47
N CYS A 57 -4.10 7.23 -1.95
CA CYS A 57 -2.65 7.23 -1.88
C CYS A 57 -2.14 7.04 -0.44
N SER A 58 -2.62 7.86 0.49
CA SER A 58 -2.16 7.89 1.88
C SER A 58 -2.71 6.75 2.75
N SER A 59 -3.90 6.23 2.47
CA SER A 59 -4.45 5.09 3.19
C SER A 59 -3.83 3.76 2.77
N LEU A 60 -3.41 3.63 1.50
CA LEU A 60 -2.56 2.51 1.07
C LEU A 60 -1.24 2.50 1.86
N MET A 61 -0.59 3.66 2.02
CA MET A 61 0.66 3.76 2.78
C MET A 61 0.46 3.41 4.25
N GLN A 62 -0.60 3.94 4.88
CA GLN A 62 -0.93 3.57 6.26
C GLN A 62 -1.11 2.07 6.43
N GLY A 63 -1.90 1.43 5.56
CA GLY A 63 -2.14 -0.01 5.66
C GLY A 63 -0.86 -0.83 5.51
N ALA A 64 -0.01 -0.48 4.54
CA ALA A 64 1.25 -1.17 4.28
C ALA A 64 2.22 -1.07 5.47
N TYR A 65 2.43 0.14 5.99
CA TYR A 65 3.29 0.36 7.14
C TYR A 65 2.71 -0.25 8.42
N LYS A 66 1.38 -0.17 8.61
CA LYS A 66 0.69 -0.76 9.76
C LYS A 66 0.84 -2.28 9.78
N ALA A 67 0.76 -2.95 8.62
CA ALA A 67 1.03 -4.38 8.50
C ALA A 67 2.46 -4.76 8.94
N ALA A 68 3.41 -3.84 8.77
CA ALA A 68 4.80 -3.97 9.24
C ALA A 68 5.02 -3.44 10.68
N GLY A 69 3.94 -3.08 11.39
CA GLY A 69 3.98 -2.59 12.77
C GLY A 69 4.41 -1.13 12.92
N VAL A 70 4.29 -0.31 11.87
CA VAL A 70 4.59 1.13 11.90
C VAL A 70 3.29 1.90 11.66
N SER A 71 2.93 2.76 12.62
CA SER A 71 1.76 3.62 12.48
C SER A 71 2.13 4.89 11.73
N LEU A 72 1.37 5.18 10.67
CA LEU A 72 1.44 6.44 9.94
C LEU A 72 0.18 7.26 10.21
N THR A 73 0.33 8.58 10.10
CA THR A 73 -0.79 9.51 10.12
C THR A 73 -1.63 9.44 8.82
N ARG A 74 -2.82 10.08 8.81
CA ARG A 74 -3.84 9.82 7.78
C ARG A 74 -3.51 10.35 6.38
N THR A 75 -2.90 11.52 6.27
CA THR A 75 -2.77 12.24 4.99
C THR A 75 -1.32 12.40 4.59
N THR A 76 -1.04 12.62 3.31
CA THR A 76 0.33 12.83 2.82
C THR A 76 1.01 14.03 3.51
N TYR A 77 0.28 15.10 3.83
CA TYR A 77 0.79 16.28 4.53
C TYR A 77 1.27 16.00 5.95
N THR A 78 0.70 14.99 6.61
CA THR A 78 1.14 14.57 7.94
C THR A 78 2.18 13.46 7.84
N GLN A 79 2.00 12.51 6.90
CA GLN A 79 2.92 11.40 6.67
C GLN A 79 4.34 11.85 6.32
N VAL A 80 4.48 12.95 5.59
CA VAL A 80 5.82 13.52 5.26
C VAL A 80 6.61 13.93 6.51
N LYS A 81 5.95 14.08 7.67
CA LYS A 81 6.58 14.41 8.95
C LYS A 81 6.80 13.19 9.84
N ASP A 82 6.25 12.03 9.48
CA ASP A 82 6.46 10.76 10.18
C ASP A 82 7.86 10.18 9.82
N GLY A 83 8.46 9.40 10.72
CA GLY A 83 9.73 8.69 10.45
C GLY A 83 11.03 9.49 10.63
N LYS A 84 10.99 10.53 11.46
CA LYS A 84 12.18 11.24 11.93
C LYS A 84 12.99 10.44 12.93
#